data_AF-A0A2H6EAY9-F1
#
_entry.id   AF-A0A2H6EAY9-F1
#
_cell.length_a   1.000
_cell.length_b   1.000
_cell.length_c   1.000
_cell.angle_alpha   90.00
_cell.angle_beta   90.00
_cell.angle_gamma   90.00
#
_symmetry.space_group_name_H-M   'P 1'
#
loop_
_entity.id
_entity.type
_entity.pdbx_description
1 polymer ?
#
loop_
_entity_poly.entity_id
_entity_poly.type
_entity_poly.pdbx_seq_one_letter_code
_entity_poly.pdbx_strand_id
1 'polypeptide(L)'
;MIELKDITERDIFNFVFFPETLSAEKFAFLEKKEGGFEPIKFYRHLKKAIESDITDEIRKKIAEKIPAYKLTKVIKLFPVKDELPKRTSDVPILAAASAAEEPAVIAKTFVDSDKTFLIRLLRMGNKTKIFTFPITHTDRETFQLTLHPEEETFTIHNNEAIELEGKHEVESISVEVG
;
A
#
# COMPACT_ATOMS: atom_id res chain seq x y z
N MET A 1 -14.74 -17.78 -40.55
CA MET A 1 -15.71 -18.17 -39.50
C MET A 1 -14.88 -18.91 -38.46
N ILE A 2 -14.78 -18.40 -37.24
CA ILE A 2 -13.92 -19.00 -36.20
C ILE A 2 -14.59 -20.28 -35.67
N GLU A 3 -13.83 -21.37 -35.59
CA GLU A 3 -14.28 -22.62 -34.97
C GLU A 3 -13.68 -22.79 -33.57
N LEU A 4 -14.27 -23.71 -32.78
CA LEU A 4 -13.82 -23.97 -31.40
C LEU A 4 -12.34 -24.42 -31.34
N LYS A 5 -11.80 -24.98 -32.44
CA LYS A 5 -10.41 -25.43 -32.56
C LYS A 5 -9.41 -24.27 -32.69
N ASP A 6 -9.89 -23.08 -33.08
CA ASP A 6 -9.07 -21.88 -33.27
C ASP A 6 -8.95 -21.04 -31.98
N ILE A 7 -9.71 -21.43 -30.94
CA ILE A 7 -9.67 -20.82 -29.61
C ILE A 7 -8.68 -21.60 -28.75
N THR A 8 -7.65 -20.91 -28.30
CA THR A 8 -6.67 -21.45 -27.35
C THR A 8 -7.09 -21.17 -25.91
N GLU A 9 -6.54 -21.92 -24.96
CA GLU A 9 -6.69 -21.62 -23.53
C GLU A 9 -6.29 -20.18 -23.19
N ARG A 10 -5.25 -19.66 -23.85
CA ARG A 10 -4.81 -18.28 -23.72
C ARG A 10 -5.87 -17.27 -24.16
N ASP A 11 -6.62 -17.56 -25.23
CA ASP A 11 -7.72 -16.70 -25.67
C ASP A 11 -8.86 -16.69 -24.65
N ILE A 12 -9.14 -17.82 -24.00
CA ILE A 12 -10.16 -17.93 -22.94
C ILE A 12 -9.70 -17.17 -21.69
N PHE A 13 -8.44 -17.32 -21.30
CA PHE A 13 -7.84 -16.58 -20.19
C PHE A 13 -7.91 -15.07 -20.46
N ASN A 14 -7.43 -14.63 -21.62
CA ASN A 14 -7.47 -13.22 -21.99
C ASN A 14 -8.91 -12.71 -22.09
N PHE A 15 -9.89 -13.50 -22.56
CA PHE A 15 -11.29 -13.09 -22.57
C PHE A 15 -11.84 -12.74 -21.18
N VAL A 16 -11.35 -13.42 -20.13
CA VAL A 16 -11.78 -13.18 -18.74
C VAL A 16 -10.96 -12.11 -18.04
N PHE A 17 -9.65 -12.10 -18.24
CA PHE A 17 -8.71 -11.22 -17.52
C PHE A 17 -8.34 -9.94 -18.27
N PHE A 18 -8.22 -10.01 -19.59
CA PHE A 18 -7.71 -8.95 -20.47
C PHE A 18 -8.47 -8.90 -21.82
N PRO A 19 -9.79 -8.69 -21.82
CA PRO A 19 -10.63 -8.82 -23.01
C PRO A 19 -10.20 -7.88 -24.16
N GLU A 20 -9.58 -6.76 -23.84
CA GLU A 20 -9.01 -5.78 -24.78
C GLU A 20 -7.87 -6.34 -25.65
N THR A 21 -7.23 -7.44 -25.22
CA THR A 21 -6.14 -8.07 -25.96
C THR A 21 -6.63 -9.09 -27.00
N LEU A 22 -7.92 -9.41 -27.03
CA LEU A 22 -8.51 -10.29 -28.04
C LEU A 22 -8.79 -9.56 -29.34
N SER A 23 -8.67 -10.28 -30.45
CA SER A 23 -9.23 -9.82 -31.72
C SER A 23 -10.77 -9.78 -31.64
N ALA A 24 -11.36 -8.79 -32.31
CA ALA A 24 -12.82 -8.58 -32.32
C ALA A 24 -13.61 -9.84 -32.73
N GLU A 25 -13.07 -10.64 -33.64
CA GLU A 25 -13.69 -11.89 -34.09
C GLU A 25 -13.71 -12.97 -33.00
N LYS A 26 -12.62 -13.15 -32.25
CA LYS A 26 -12.54 -14.13 -31.15
C LYS A 26 -13.39 -13.72 -29.97
N PHE A 27 -13.43 -12.42 -29.68
CA PHE A 27 -14.29 -11.87 -28.63
C PHE A 27 -15.77 -12.16 -28.92
N ALA A 28 -16.25 -11.81 -30.11
CA ALA A 28 -17.64 -12.04 -30.52
C ALA A 28 -18.01 -13.54 -30.56
N PHE A 29 -17.04 -14.41 -30.83
CA PHE A 29 -17.24 -15.86 -30.75
C PHE A 29 -17.40 -16.36 -29.32
N LEU A 30 -16.54 -15.92 -28.40
CA LEU A 30 -16.56 -16.33 -26.99
C LEU A 30 -17.76 -15.74 -26.23
N GLU A 31 -18.15 -14.50 -26.53
CA GLU A 31 -19.35 -13.84 -25.99
C GLU A 31 -20.62 -14.63 -26.32
N LYS A 32 -20.75 -15.14 -27.56
CA LYS A 32 -21.88 -16.00 -27.95
C LYS A 32 -21.91 -17.37 -27.27
N LYS A 33 -20.76 -17.86 -26.79
CA LYS A 33 -20.61 -19.18 -26.15
C LYS A 33 -20.57 -19.10 -24.62
N GLU A 34 -20.50 -17.89 -24.07
CA GLU A 34 -20.24 -17.56 -22.68
C GLU A 34 -21.13 -18.33 -21.67
N GLY A 35 -22.43 -18.48 -21.96
CA GLY A 35 -23.38 -19.13 -21.04
C GLY A 35 -23.15 -20.63 -20.82
N GLY A 36 -22.49 -21.32 -21.77
CA GLY A 36 -22.33 -22.77 -21.79
C GLY A 36 -20.88 -23.26 -21.74
N PHE A 37 -19.89 -22.38 -21.86
CA PHE A 37 -18.50 -22.80 -21.98
C PHE A 37 -17.82 -22.90 -20.61
N GLU A 38 -17.61 -24.13 -20.16
CA GLU A 38 -17.08 -24.46 -18.84
C GLU A 38 -15.71 -23.83 -18.51
N PRO A 39 -14.75 -23.74 -19.45
CA PRO A 39 -13.49 -23.03 -19.21
C PRO A 39 -13.66 -21.55 -18.84
N ILE A 40 -14.60 -20.83 -19.49
CA ILE A 40 -14.88 -19.42 -19.15
C ILE A 40 -15.44 -19.32 -17.73
N LYS A 41 -16.32 -20.24 -17.33
CA LYS A 41 -16.87 -20.28 -15.97
C LYS A 41 -15.77 -20.49 -14.93
N PHE A 42 -14.84 -21.41 -15.19
CA PHE A 42 -13.68 -21.65 -14.34
C PHE A 42 -12.86 -20.38 -14.13
N TYR A 43 -12.40 -19.74 -15.20
CA TYR A 43 -11.57 -18.54 -15.08
C TYR A 43 -12.31 -17.36 -14.44
N ARG A 44 -13.63 -17.25 -14.62
CA ARG A 44 -14.43 -16.23 -13.90
C ARG A 44 -14.52 -16.49 -12.41
N HIS A 45 -14.67 -17.75 -12.00
CA HIS A 45 -14.61 -18.09 -10.58
C HIS A 45 -13.21 -17.82 -10.01
N LEU A 46 -12.16 -18.14 -10.77
CA LEU A 46 -10.79 -17.81 -10.39
C LEU A 46 -10.58 -16.30 -10.24
N LYS A 47 -11.01 -15.50 -11.21
CA LYS A 47 -10.94 -14.03 -11.16
C LYS A 47 -11.67 -13.49 -9.95
N LYS A 48 -12.89 -13.95 -9.68
CA LYS A 48 -13.66 -13.58 -8.49
C LYS A 48 -12.95 -13.98 -7.20
N ALA A 49 -12.32 -15.15 -7.14
CA ALA A 49 -11.59 -15.62 -5.98
C ALA A 49 -10.31 -14.82 -5.73
N ILE A 50 -9.66 -14.34 -6.78
CA ILE A 50 -8.48 -13.46 -6.71
C ILE A 50 -8.89 -12.06 -6.25
N GLU A 51 -10.02 -11.55 -6.75
CA GLU A 51 -10.56 -10.23 -6.39
C GLU A 51 -11.21 -10.22 -5.00
N SER A 52 -11.68 -11.37 -4.51
CA SER A 52 -12.22 -11.49 -3.17
C SER A 52 -11.10 -11.47 -2.14
N ASP A 53 -11.14 -10.50 -1.24
CA ASP A 53 -10.29 -10.52 -0.05
C ASP A 53 -10.46 -11.83 0.71
N ILE A 54 -9.33 -12.46 1.04
CA ILE A 54 -9.33 -13.65 1.90
C ILE A 54 -9.94 -13.23 3.24
N THR A 55 -11.05 -13.84 3.63
CA THR A 55 -11.73 -13.54 4.89
C THR A 55 -10.82 -13.81 6.08
N ASP A 56 -10.99 -13.04 7.15
CA ASP A 56 -10.18 -13.17 8.37
C ASP A 56 -10.26 -14.58 8.98
N GLU A 57 -11.38 -15.29 8.80
CA GLU A 57 -11.53 -16.70 9.20
C GLU A 57 -10.57 -17.63 8.47
N ILE A 58 -10.38 -17.43 7.15
CA ILE A 58 -9.45 -18.24 6.36
C ILE A 58 -8.02 -17.87 6.73
N ARG A 59 -7.72 -16.57 6.92
CA ARG A 59 -6.40 -16.12 7.39
C ARG A 59 -6.04 -16.76 8.73
N LYS A 60 -6.99 -16.83 9.68
CA LYS A 60 -6.82 -17.51 10.98
C LYS A 60 -6.50 -18.99 10.81
N LYS A 61 -7.27 -19.70 9.98
CA LYS A 61 -7.02 -21.13 9.69
C LYS A 61 -5.66 -21.37 9.02
N ILE A 62 -5.17 -20.42 8.23
CA ILE A 62 -3.83 -20.49 7.61
C ILE A 62 -2.75 -20.25 8.67
N ALA A 63 -2.90 -19.26 9.54
CA ALA A 63 -1.98 -18.99 10.65
C ALA A 63 -1.88 -20.16 11.65
N GLU A 64 -2.99 -20.85 11.91
CA GLU A 64 -2.99 -22.05 12.74
C GLU A 64 -2.21 -23.23 12.12
N LYS A 65 -2.20 -23.33 10.77
CA LYS A 65 -1.59 -24.46 10.06
C LYS A 65 -0.16 -24.21 9.61
N ILE A 66 0.25 -22.96 9.45
CA ILE A 66 1.57 -22.58 8.96
C ILE A 66 2.27 -21.79 10.06
N PRO A 67 3.18 -22.41 10.84
CA PRO A 67 3.87 -21.73 11.94
C PRO A 67 4.66 -20.48 11.53
N ALA A 68 5.10 -20.43 10.27
CA ALA A 68 5.80 -19.29 9.70
C ALA A 68 4.87 -18.13 9.29
N TYR A 69 3.55 -18.37 9.20
CA TYR A 69 2.58 -17.36 8.81
C TYR A 69 1.97 -16.74 10.08
N LYS A 70 2.37 -15.51 10.39
CA LYS A 70 1.75 -14.72 11.44
C LYS A 70 0.58 -13.94 10.86
N LEU A 71 -0.52 -13.89 11.61
CA LEU A 71 -1.70 -13.09 11.27
C LEU A 71 -1.48 -11.58 11.49
N THR A 72 -0.25 -11.11 11.47
CA THR A 72 0.07 -9.69 11.63
C THR A 72 -0.26 -8.97 10.33
N LYS A 73 -1.17 -8.00 10.41
CA LYS A 73 -1.43 -7.10 9.28
C LYS A 73 -0.28 -6.10 9.26
N VAL A 74 0.60 -6.22 8.26
CA VAL A 74 1.69 -5.26 8.04
C VAL A 74 1.17 -4.16 7.11
N ILE A 75 1.01 -2.95 7.65
CA ILE A 75 0.62 -1.75 6.92
C ILE A 75 1.89 -1.03 6.50
N LYS A 76 2.06 -0.76 5.20
CA LYS A 76 3.22 -0.02 4.68
C LYS A 76 2.84 1.42 4.42
N LEU A 77 3.55 2.34 5.06
CA LEU A 77 3.32 3.77 4.97
C LEU A 77 4.44 4.44 4.19
N PHE A 78 4.04 5.30 3.25
CA PHE A 78 4.96 6.05 2.42
C PHE A 78 4.84 7.55 2.68
N PRO A 79 5.93 8.32 2.54
CA PRO A 79 5.91 9.75 2.77
C PRO A 79 4.97 10.38 1.75
N VAL A 80 4.03 11.19 2.24
CA VAL A 80 3.26 12.08 1.40
C VAL A 80 4.25 13.08 0.82
N LYS A 81 4.38 13.10 -0.51
CA LYS A 81 5.17 14.14 -1.18
C LYS A 81 4.49 15.46 -0.84
N ASP A 82 5.11 16.24 0.03
CA ASP A 82 4.74 17.64 0.18
C ASP A 82 5.02 18.30 -1.18
N GLU A 83 3.95 18.64 -1.90
CA GLU A 83 4.06 19.60 -2.99
C GLU A 83 4.49 20.91 -2.34
N LEU A 84 5.80 21.15 -2.29
CA LEU A 84 6.33 22.46 -1.92
C LEU A 84 5.57 23.48 -2.77
N PRO A 85 4.90 24.48 -2.16
CA PRO A 85 4.22 25.49 -2.95
C PRO A 85 5.27 26.12 -3.86
N LYS A 86 5.11 25.93 -5.17
CA LYS A 86 5.95 26.59 -6.17
C LYS A 86 5.84 28.09 -5.89
N ARG A 87 6.92 28.69 -5.38
CA ARG A 87 6.97 30.14 -5.14
C ARG A 87 6.75 30.84 -6.49
N THR A 88 5.58 31.44 -6.65
CA THR A 88 5.29 32.41 -7.70
C THR A 88 5.87 33.75 -7.29
N SER A 89 7.19 33.96 -7.45
CA SER A 89 7.72 35.31 -7.55
C SER A 89 9.10 35.33 -8.22
N ASP A 90 9.20 36.04 -9.34
CA ASP A 90 10.42 36.44 -10.06
C ASP A 90 11.30 37.42 -9.25
N VAL A 91 11.61 37.05 -8.01
CA VAL A 91 12.50 37.85 -7.14
C VAL A 91 13.89 37.21 -7.18
N PRO A 92 14.92 37.92 -7.65
CA PRO A 92 16.28 37.39 -7.69
C PRO A 92 16.77 37.11 -6.27
N ILE A 93 17.30 35.91 -6.06
CA ILE A 93 17.85 35.48 -4.78
C ILE A 93 19.19 36.20 -4.57
N LEU A 94 19.24 37.11 -3.60
CA LEU A 94 20.51 37.68 -3.12
C LEU A 94 21.29 36.56 -2.41
N ALA A 95 22.56 36.35 -2.77
CA ALA A 95 23.41 35.25 -2.28
C ALA A 95 23.55 35.16 -0.73
N ALA A 96 23.19 36.23 0.00
CA ALA A 96 23.14 36.25 1.47
C ALA A 96 21.88 35.58 2.06
N ALA A 97 20.85 35.29 1.26
CA ALA A 97 19.64 34.56 1.67
C ALA A 97 19.78 33.03 1.51
N SER A 98 20.92 32.55 0.99
CA SER A 98 21.19 31.13 0.74
C SER A 98 21.76 30.39 1.95
N ALA A 99 22.07 31.09 3.05
CA ALA A 99 22.20 30.46 4.35
C ALA A 99 20.78 30.16 4.89
N ALA A 100 20.05 29.30 4.18
CA ALA A 100 18.84 28.72 4.73
C ALA A 100 19.32 27.84 5.90
N GLU A 101 19.25 28.38 7.11
CA GLU A 101 19.22 27.57 8.31
C GLU A 101 18.29 26.40 8.03
N GLU A 102 18.79 25.16 8.15
CA GLU A 102 17.94 23.97 8.05
C GLU A 102 16.70 24.25 8.90
N PRO A 103 15.48 24.09 8.36
CA PRO A 103 14.29 24.43 9.10
C PRO A 103 14.35 23.74 10.47
N ALA A 104 14.26 24.55 11.53
CA ALA A 104 14.43 24.07 12.91
C ALA A 104 13.51 22.89 13.26
N VAL A 105 12.41 22.74 12.49
CA VAL A 105 11.48 21.62 12.56
C VAL A 105 11.19 21.09 11.15
N ILE A 106 11.52 19.82 10.89
CA ILE A 106 11.12 19.08 9.67
C ILE A 106 9.95 18.17 10.04
N ALA A 107 8.80 18.36 9.41
CA ALA A 107 7.66 17.47 9.54
C ALA A 107 7.57 16.55 8.31
N LYS A 108 7.47 15.24 8.51
CA LYS A 108 7.16 14.27 7.44
C LYS A 108 5.89 13.52 7.83
N THR A 109 4.97 13.39 6.88
CA THR A 109 3.73 12.63 7.09
C THR A 109 3.77 11.37 6.23
N PHE A 110 3.50 10.23 6.82
CA PHE A 110 3.45 8.93 6.18
C PHE A 110 2.02 8.39 6.22
N VAL A 111 1.51 7.91 5.08
CA VAL A 111 0.12 7.47 4.95
C VAL A 111 0.09 6.14 4.18
N ASP A 112 -0.89 5.30 4.51
CA ASP A 112 -1.16 4.04 3.81
C ASP A 112 -1.91 4.30 2.49
N SER A 113 -1.84 3.35 1.56
CA SER A 113 -2.59 3.38 0.29
C SER A 113 -4.10 3.52 0.53
N ASP A 114 -4.61 2.85 1.56
CA ASP A 114 -6.03 2.85 1.92
C ASP A 114 -6.41 4.02 2.85
N LYS A 115 -5.47 4.90 3.19
CA LYS A 115 -5.65 6.05 4.12
C LYS A 115 -6.25 5.66 5.47
N THR A 116 -6.04 4.42 5.91
CA THR A 116 -6.55 3.91 7.20
C THR A 116 -5.66 4.28 8.38
N PHE A 117 -4.38 4.57 8.11
CA PHE A 117 -3.37 4.82 9.13
C PHE A 117 -2.43 5.96 8.68
N LEU A 118 -2.12 6.87 9.60
CA LEU A 118 -1.26 8.02 9.37
C LEU A 118 -0.21 8.10 10.47
N ILE A 119 1.03 8.41 10.09
CA ILE A 119 2.12 8.69 11.01
C ILE A 119 2.73 10.04 10.68
N ARG A 120 2.91 10.86 11.72
CA ARG A 120 3.60 12.14 11.58
C ARG A 120 4.91 12.10 12.34
N LEU A 121 6.00 12.33 11.63
CA LEU A 121 7.33 12.46 12.17
C LEU A 121 7.68 13.94 12.26
N LEU A 122 8.08 14.39 13.44
CA LEU A 122 8.54 15.75 13.72
C LEU A 122 10.00 15.70 14.16
N ARG A 123 10.90 16.20 13.34
CA ARG A 123 12.33 16.32 13.66
C ARG A 123 12.62 17.74 14.12
N MET A 124 13.06 17.90 15.37
CA MET A 124 13.45 19.15 16.00
C MET A 124 14.94 19.09 16.37
N GLY A 125 15.81 19.55 15.48
CA GLY A 125 17.27 19.46 15.67
C GLY A 125 17.77 18.01 15.79
N ASN A 126 18.13 17.59 17.01
CA ASN A 126 18.62 16.23 17.33
C ASN A 126 17.57 15.31 17.96
N LYS A 127 16.31 15.74 18.03
CA LYS A 127 15.21 14.91 18.55
C LYS A 127 14.19 14.65 17.46
N THR A 128 13.76 13.41 17.34
CA THR A 128 12.70 13.00 16.43
C THR A 128 11.51 12.49 17.24
N LYS A 129 10.34 13.09 17.07
CA LYS A 129 9.09 12.64 17.68
C LYS A 129 8.20 11.99 16.62
N ILE A 130 7.68 10.81 16.92
CA ILE A 130 6.78 10.07 16.04
C ILE A 130 5.40 10.01 16.68
N PHE A 131 4.38 10.43 15.93
CA PHE A 131 2.98 10.41 16.34
C PHE A 131 2.20 9.47 15.42
N THR A 132 1.42 8.56 16.01
CA THR A 132 0.52 7.65 15.27
C THR A 132 -0.92 8.13 15.33
N PHE A 133 -1.61 8.06 14.20
CA PHE A 133 -3.00 8.43 14.04
C PHE A 133 -3.73 7.33 13.24
N PRO A 134 -4.31 6.32 13.90
CA PRO A 134 -5.24 5.42 13.25
C PRO A 134 -6.53 6.20 12.89
N ILE A 135 -6.88 6.21 11.60
CA ILE A 135 -8.04 6.98 11.08
C ILE A 135 -9.30 6.11 11.07
N THR A 136 -9.16 4.81 10.83
CA THR A 136 -10.29 3.87 10.79
C THR A 136 -10.19 2.91 11.97
N HIS A 137 -11.33 2.78 12.69
CA HIS A 137 -11.56 1.95 13.88
C HIS A 137 -10.51 0.87 14.12
N THR A 138 -9.51 1.24 14.91
CA THR A 138 -8.61 0.27 15.51
C THR A 138 -8.74 0.47 17.03
N ASP A 139 -9.56 -0.35 17.68
CA ASP A 139 -9.67 -0.41 19.15
C ASP A 139 -8.39 -0.98 19.80
N ARG A 140 -7.27 -1.00 19.07
CA ARG A 140 -6.00 -1.55 19.53
C ARG A 140 -5.15 -0.43 20.11
N GLU A 141 -4.64 -0.72 21.30
CA GLU A 141 -3.84 0.21 22.08
C GLU A 141 -2.36 0.15 21.74
N THR A 142 -1.89 -0.90 21.04
CA THR A 142 -0.47 -1.15 20.76
C THR A 142 -0.20 -1.48 19.29
N PHE A 143 0.88 -0.93 18.76
CA PHE A 143 1.39 -1.19 17.41
C PHE A 143 2.90 -1.39 17.44
N GLN A 144 3.42 -2.22 16.53
CA GLN A 144 4.87 -2.26 16.28
C GLN A 144 5.19 -1.45 15.02
N LEU A 145 6.11 -0.50 15.17
CA LEU A 145 6.59 0.38 14.13
C LEU A 145 8.00 -0.01 13.72
N THR A 146 8.24 -0.24 12.44
CA THR A 146 9.58 -0.45 11.90
C THR A 146 9.93 0.72 10.98
N LEU A 147 11.01 1.43 11.30
CA LEU A 147 11.54 2.54 10.51
C LEU A 147 12.55 2.02 9.48
N HIS A 148 12.37 2.42 8.22
CA HIS A 148 13.29 2.08 7.14
C HIS A 148 14.10 3.32 6.73
N PRO A 149 15.41 3.17 6.41
CA PRO A 149 16.12 1.92 6.14
C PRO A 149 16.82 1.27 7.34
N GLU A 150 16.79 1.89 8.53
CA GLU A 150 17.58 1.45 9.69
C GLU A 150 17.05 0.15 10.35
N GLU A 151 15.89 -0.35 9.93
CA GLU A 151 15.19 -1.54 10.45
C GLU A 151 14.91 -1.48 11.97
N GLU A 152 14.94 -0.28 12.55
CA GLU A 152 14.67 -0.09 13.97
C GLU A 152 13.18 -0.30 14.26
N THR A 153 12.88 -1.20 15.20
CA THR A 153 11.52 -1.57 15.57
C THR A 153 11.16 -1.04 16.96
N PHE A 154 10.05 -0.32 17.05
CA PHE A 154 9.54 0.31 18.27
C PHE A 154 8.12 -0.15 18.55
N THR A 155 7.78 -0.30 19.83
CA THR A 155 6.38 -0.52 20.24
C THR A 155 5.80 0.83 20.64
N ILE A 156 4.67 1.20 20.04
CA ILE A 156 3.97 2.46 20.32
C ILE A 156 2.56 2.18 20.82
N HIS A 157 2.11 3.02 21.74
CA HIS A 157 0.72 3.08 22.14
C HIS A 157 -0.02 4.17 21.37
N ASN A 158 -1.30 3.95 21.04
CA ASN A 158 -2.11 4.84 20.19
C ASN A 158 -2.08 6.33 20.64
N ASN A 159 -1.83 6.59 21.93
CA ASN A 159 -1.80 7.93 22.52
C ASN A 159 -0.41 8.44 22.91
N GLU A 160 0.66 7.69 22.62
CA GLU A 160 2.02 8.04 23.04
C GLU A 160 2.89 8.39 21.84
N ALA A 161 3.71 9.42 21.98
CA ALA A 161 4.71 9.76 20.99
C ALA A 161 6.03 9.06 21.35
N ILE A 162 6.68 8.43 20.38
CA ILE A 162 8.05 7.93 20.57
C ILE A 162 9.01 9.09 20.36
N GLU A 163 9.93 9.28 21.31
CA GLU A 163 11.06 10.19 21.17
C GLU A 163 12.31 9.39 20.82
N LEU A 164 12.93 9.71 19.69
CA LEU A 164 14.20 9.15 19.25
C LEU A 164 15.28 10.23 19.35
N GLU A 165 16.43 9.84 19.88
CA GLU A 165 17.63 10.69 19.91
C GLU A 165 18.44 10.47 18.63
N GLY A 166 18.63 11.54 17.85
CA GLY A 166 19.41 11.49 16.63
C GLY A 166 18.68 11.99 15.38
N LYS A 167 19.47 12.12 14.31
CA LYS A 167 19.01 12.45 12.96
C LYS A 167 18.66 11.17 12.20
N HIS A 168 17.48 10.59 12.47
CA HIS A 168 16.99 9.43 11.71
C HIS A 168 16.48 9.89 10.32
N GLU A 169 17.03 9.31 9.25
CA GLU A 169 16.56 9.53 7.88
C GLU A 169 15.52 8.46 7.51
N VAL A 170 14.27 8.70 7.91
CA VAL A 170 13.17 7.76 7.63
C VAL A 170 12.66 7.95 6.19
N GLU A 171 12.71 6.86 5.43
CA GLU A 171 12.19 6.74 4.05
C GLU A 171 10.79 6.15 4.01
N SER A 172 10.53 5.12 4.80
CA SER A 172 9.21 4.48 4.91
C SER A 172 9.01 3.88 6.30
N ILE A 173 7.75 3.63 6.65
CA ILE A 173 7.40 3.09 7.97
C ILE A 173 6.49 1.89 7.76
N SER A 174 6.81 0.77 8.39
CA SER A 174 5.93 -0.40 8.45
C SER A 174 5.27 -0.47 9.82
N VAL A 175 3.97 -0.71 9.86
CA VAL A 175 3.20 -0.90 11.09
C VAL A 175 2.72 -2.34 11.13
N GLU A 176 3.18 -3.12 12.08
CA GLU A 176 2.59 -4.42 12.36
C GLU A 176 1.48 -4.26 13.40
N VAL A 177 0.29 -4.69 13.01
CA VAL A 177 -0.89 -4.72 13.87
C VAL A 177 -1.12 -6.19 14.28
N GLY A 178 -0.70 -6.53 15.50
CA GLY A 178 -0.89 -7.83 16.16
C GLY A 178 -2.25 -7.94 16.82
#